data_AF-A0A177G4E2-F1
#
_entry.id   AF-A0A177G4E2-F1
#
_cell.length_a   1.000
_cell.length_b   1.000
_cell.length_c   1.000
_cell.angle_alpha   90.00
_cell.angle_beta   90.00
_cell.angle_gamma   90.00
#
_symmetry.space_group_name_H-M   'P 1'
#
loop_
_entity.id
_entity.type
_entity.pdbx_description
1 polymer ?
#
loop_
_entity_poly.entity_id
_entity_poly.type
_entity_poly.pdbx_seq_one_letter_code
_entity_poly.pdbx_strand_id
1 'polypeptide(L)'
;MRVEHDELRVGNTGFAYSQAFFQLYHLATVAGIAQAAALEVAGAVKTRKRGFSHANHALPAHDPQILEIVGHVASAAHAARAIVRHAADALQTAADSREDERGPSVVKAELEVWQAQEIIFPLTLNATSQLFDTLGGTATLRAAALDRYWRNIRTIGCHNPRVYRTRVVGDFLVNGELPPEQWRVGAV
;
A
#
# COMPACT_ATOMS: atom_id res chain seq x y z
N MET A 1 9.17 22.60 4.12
CA MET A 1 7.71 22.75 3.95
C MET A 1 7.19 23.31 5.27
N ARG A 2 6.67 24.54 5.26
CA ARG A 2 6.08 25.20 6.44
C ARG A 2 4.58 25.01 6.31
N VAL A 3 3.93 24.50 7.35
CA VAL A 3 2.48 24.34 7.39
C VAL A 3 1.90 25.62 7.96
N GLU A 4 1.01 26.26 7.22
CA GLU A 4 0.35 27.50 7.62
C GLU A 4 -0.86 27.22 8.52
N HIS A 5 -1.28 28.21 9.32
CA HIS A 5 -2.28 27.96 10.36
C HIS A 5 -3.67 27.62 9.81
N ASP A 6 -3.99 28.13 8.62
CA ASP A 6 -5.21 27.87 7.86
C ASP A 6 -5.21 26.49 7.14
N GLU A 7 -4.03 25.87 7.04
CA GLU A 7 -3.90 24.48 6.59
C GLU A 7 -4.20 23.47 7.73
N LEU A 8 -4.18 23.91 8.99
CA LEU A 8 -4.48 23.07 10.15
C LEU A 8 -6.00 22.90 10.34
N ARG A 9 -6.49 21.69 10.14
CA ARG A 9 -7.89 21.31 10.41
C ARG A 9 -7.99 20.67 11.81
N VAL A 10 -8.70 21.32 12.73
CA VAL A 10 -8.90 20.84 14.12
C VAL A 10 -10.33 20.32 14.28
N GLY A 11 -10.50 19.03 14.56
CA GLY A 11 -11.83 18.40 14.72
C GLY A 11 -12.29 17.54 13.53
N ASN A 12 -13.52 17.05 13.60
CA ASN A 12 -14.07 15.97 12.77
C ASN A 12 -14.01 16.29 11.26
N THR A 13 -13.35 15.40 10.49
CA THR A 13 -13.48 14.97 9.07
C THR A 13 -14.28 15.78 8.03
N GLY A 14 -14.58 17.07 8.24
CA GLY A 14 -15.51 17.87 7.45
C GLY A 14 -14.90 18.47 6.19
N PHE A 15 -14.17 17.68 5.41
CA PHE A 15 -13.73 18.08 4.08
C PHE A 15 -14.17 17.06 3.04
N ALA A 16 -14.50 17.56 1.84
CA ALA A 16 -15.21 16.80 0.82
C ALA A 16 -14.52 15.48 0.43
N TYR A 17 -13.20 15.41 0.54
CA TYR A 17 -12.37 14.26 0.16
C TYR A 17 -11.83 13.44 1.36
N SER A 18 -12.46 13.53 2.55
CA SER A 18 -11.95 12.91 3.78
C SER A 18 -11.79 11.39 3.72
N GLN A 19 -12.75 10.67 3.14
CA GLN A 19 -12.69 9.21 2.99
C GLN A 19 -11.48 8.79 2.17
N ALA A 20 -11.30 9.43 1.00
CA ALA A 20 -10.17 9.18 0.11
C ALA A 20 -8.84 9.52 0.79
N PHE A 21 -8.77 10.62 1.56
CA PHE A 21 -7.57 11.01 2.30
C PHE A 21 -7.13 9.96 3.33
N PHE A 22 -8.03 9.53 4.23
CA PHE A 22 -7.67 8.57 5.27
C PHE A 22 -7.33 7.20 4.70
N GLN A 23 -8.02 6.78 3.63
CA GLN A 23 -7.64 5.55 2.96
C GLN A 23 -6.28 5.67 2.27
N LEU A 24 -6.01 6.78 1.58
CA LEU A 24 -4.71 7.02 0.94
C LEU A 24 -3.57 7.01 1.97
N TYR A 25 -3.79 7.56 3.17
CA TYR A 25 -2.82 7.49 4.27
C TYR A 25 -2.43 6.05 4.64
N HIS A 26 -3.42 5.15 4.74
CA HIS A 26 -3.16 3.73 4.96
C HIS A 26 -2.39 3.09 3.81
N LEU A 27 -2.75 3.41 2.55
CA LEU A 27 -2.04 2.88 1.38
C LEU A 27 -0.60 3.39 1.29
N ALA A 28 -0.35 4.65 1.61
CA ALA A 28 0.98 5.23 1.70
C ALA A 28 1.83 4.53 2.77
N THR A 29 1.22 4.26 3.94
CA THR A 29 1.87 3.51 5.02
C THR A 29 2.25 2.10 4.55
N VAL A 30 1.34 1.38 3.88
CA VAL A 30 1.59 0.04 3.32
C VAL A 30 2.70 0.06 2.27
N ALA A 31 2.71 1.04 1.37
CA ALA A 31 3.76 1.19 0.37
C ALA A 31 5.13 1.45 1.01
N GLY A 32 5.19 2.23 2.10
CA GLY A 32 6.40 2.43 2.89
C GLY A 32 6.88 1.16 3.58
N ILE A 33 5.97 0.38 4.17
CA ILE A 33 6.28 -0.91 4.79
C ILE A 33 6.85 -1.89 3.75
N ALA A 34 6.27 -1.95 2.55
CA ALA A 34 6.76 -2.79 1.46
C ALA A 34 8.15 -2.36 0.96
N GLN A 35 8.41 -1.04 0.88
CA GLN A 35 9.73 -0.53 0.54
C GLN A 35 10.79 -0.91 1.58
N ALA A 36 10.45 -0.79 2.87
CA ALA A 36 11.35 -1.21 3.95
C ALA A 36 11.65 -2.72 3.88
N ALA A 37 10.64 -3.55 3.61
CA ALA A 37 10.80 -4.99 3.41
C ALA A 37 11.78 -5.30 2.27
N ALA A 38 11.63 -4.63 1.12
CA ALA A 38 12.50 -4.80 -0.04
C ALA A 38 13.97 -4.44 0.26
N LEU A 39 14.20 -3.33 0.96
CA LEU A 39 15.55 -2.89 1.31
C LEU A 39 16.20 -3.82 2.34
N GLU A 40 15.44 -4.27 3.34
CA GLU A 40 15.94 -5.15 4.38
C GLU A 40 16.29 -6.53 3.84
N VAL A 41 15.43 -7.13 3.01
CA VAL A 41 15.71 -8.43 2.41
C VAL A 41 16.93 -8.38 1.48
N ALA A 42 17.07 -7.30 0.69
CA ALA A 42 18.23 -7.09 -0.16
C ALA A 42 19.53 -6.98 0.69
N GLY A 43 19.48 -6.25 1.80
CA GLY A 43 20.60 -6.14 2.75
C GLY A 43 20.96 -7.50 3.36
N ALA A 44 19.96 -8.25 3.83
CA ALA A 44 20.17 -9.56 4.44
C ALA A 44 20.76 -10.58 3.46
N VAL A 45 20.28 -10.61 2.21
CA VAL A 45 20.83 -11.46 1.14
C VAL A 45 22.29 -11.08 0.86
N LYS A 46 22.61 -9.78 0.75
CA LYS A 46 23.97 -9.30 0.47
C LYS A 46 24.98 -9.75 1.53
N THR A 47 24.61 -9.76 2.80
CA THR A 47 25.51 -10.13 3.90
C THR A 47 25.58 -11.63 4.15
N ARG A 48 24.64 -12.41 3.62
CA ARG A 48 24.55 -13.85 3.87
C ARG A 48 25.70 -14.61 3.23
N LYS A 49 26.39 -15.42 4.04
CA LYS A 49 27.51 -16.28 3.59
C LYS A 49 27.15 -17.75 3.42
N ARG A 50 26.05 -18.20 4.04
CA ARG A 50 25.58 -19.58 3.94
C ARG A 50 24.68 -19.76 2.71
N GLY A 51 25.17 -20.46 1.70
CA GLY A 51 24.39 -20.89 0.54
C GLY A 51 23.57 -22.16 0.79
N PHE A 52 22.98 -22.69 -0.29
CA PHE A 52 22.33 -24.00 -0.30
C PHE A 52 23.14 -24.95 -1.19
N SER A 53 23.21 -26.25 -0.84
CA SER A 53 24.01 -27.23 -1.60
C SER A 53 23.53 -27.43 -3.04
N HIS A 54 22.26 -27.12 -3.31
CA HIS A 54 21.62 -27.21 -4.63
C HIS A 54 21.39 -25.83 -5.27
N ALA A 55 22.01 -24.77 -4.73
CA ALA A 55 21.92 -23.42 -5.27
C ALA A 55 22.68 -23.30 -6.59
N ASN A 56 22.29 -22.31 -7.41
CA ASN A 56 23.00 -21.96 -8.63
C ASN A 56 24.32 -21.22 -8.36
N HIS A 57 24.51 -20.71 -7.14
CA HIS A 57 25.74 -20.05 -6.71
C HIS A 57 26.05 -20.29 -5.23
N ALA A 58 27.35 -20.34 -4.88
CA ALA A 58 27.81 -20.58 -3.50
C ALA A 58 27.36 -19.48 -2.52
N LEU A 59 27.31 -18.24 -3.00
CA LEU A 59 26.83 -17.06 -2.27
C LEU A 59 25.43 -16.66 -2.76
N PRO A 60 24.43 -16.53 -1.86
CA PRO A 60 23.08 -16.09 -2.21
C PRO A 60 23.01 -14.74 -2.93
N ALA A 61 23.95 -13.84 -2.67
CA ALA A 61 24.04 -12.53 -3.32
C ALA A 61 24.29 -12.61 -4.85
N HIS A 62 24.68 -13.77 -5.37
CA HIS A 62 24.88 -14.00 -6.80
C HIS A 62 24.02 -15.16 -7.32
N ASP A 63 23.10 -15.69 -6.52
CA ASP A 63 22.20 -16.74 -6.97
C ASP A 63 21.04 -16.09 -7.77
N PRO A 64 20.85 -16.45 -9.06
CA PRO A 64 19.81 -15.85 -9.91
C PRO A 64 18.39 -16.02 -9.37
N GLN A 65 18.04 -17.15 -8.74
CA GLN A 65 16.70 -17.39 -8.22
C GLN A 65 16.45 -16.56 -6.95
N ILE A 66 17.47 -16.36 -6.13
CA ILE A 66 17.38 -15.46 -4.96
C ILE A 66 17.26 -14.00 -5.42
N LEU A 67 18.05 -13.60 -6.42
CA LEU A 67 17.99 -12.25 -6.99
C LEU A 67 16.64 -11.96 -7.66
N GLU A 68 16.02 -12.96 -8.30
CA GLU A 68 14.67 -12.86 -8.86
C GLU A 68 13.65 -12.51 -7.77
N ILE A 69 13.65 -13.21 -6.63
CA ILE A 69 12.72 -12.93 -5.52
C ILE A 69 12.96 -11.52 -4.96
N VAL A 70 14.22 -11.11 -4.75
CA VAL A 70 14.53 -9.75 -4.29
C VAL A 70 14.01 -8.70 -5.28
N GLY A 71 14.19 -8.95 -6.58
CA GLY A 71 13.66 -8.11 -7.65
C GLY A 71 12.14 -8.05 -7.63
N HIS A 72 11.46 -9.16 -7.40
CA HIS A 72 10.00 -9.22 -7.26
C HIS A 72 9.51 -8.35 -6.10
N VAL A 73 10.10 -8.49 -4.90
CA VAL A 73 9.71 -7.69 -3.72
C VAL A 73 9.96 -6.19 -3.96
N ALA A 74 11.10 -5.84 -4.55
CA ALA A 74 11.43 -4.45 -4.90
C ALA A 74 10.47 -3.87 -5.94
N SER A 75 10.04 -4.67 -6.93
CA SER A 75 9.12 -4.26 -7.98
C SER A 75 7.70 -4.06 -7.45
N ALA A 76 7.24 -4.95 -6.57
CA ALA A 76 5.97 -4.79 -5.84
C ALA A 76 5.95 -3.50 -5.01
N ALA A 77 7.03 -3.22 -4.28
CA ALA A 77 7.17 -1.98 -3.52
C ALA A 77 7.23 -0.74 -4.44
N HIS A 78 7.90 -0.83 -5.59
CA HIS A 78 7.93 0.24 -6.58
C HIS A 78 6.52 0.55 -7.12
N ALA A 79 5.79 -0.47 -7.56
CA ALA A 79 4.44 -0.32 -8.09
C ALA A 79 3.49 0.24 -7.03
N ALA A 80 3.54 -0.25 -5.78
CA ALA A 80 2.72 0.29 -4.70
C ALA A 80 2.95 1.79 -4.48
N ARG A 81 4.21 2.26 -4.47
CA ARG A 81 4.50 3.69 -4.35
C ARG A 81 4.04 4.50 -5.56
N ALA A 82 4.16 3.96 -6.77
CA ALA A 82 3.70 4.63 -7.98
C ALA A 82 2.17 4.83 -7.95
N ILE A 83 1.43 3.79 -7.57
CA ILE A 83 -0.03 3.84 -7.41
C ILE A 83 -0.43 4.86 -6.34
N VAL A 84 0.25 4.86 -5.17
CA VAL A 84 -0.01 5.86 -4.11
C VAL A 84 0.20 7.28 -4.60
N ARG A 85 1.28 7.55 -5.36
CA ARG A 85 1.53 8.89 -5.92
C ARG A 85 0.42 9.31 -6.89
N HIS A 86 0.01 8.41 -7.78
CA HIS A 86 -1.08 8.68 -8.71
C HIS A 86 -2.40 9.02 -7.99
N ALA A 87 -2.75 8.25 -6.97
CA ALA A 87 -3.94 8.52 -6.15
C ALA A 87 -3.81 9.83 -5.34
N ALA A 88 -2.59 10.18 -4.90
CA ALA A 88 -2.33 11.46 -4.24
C ALA A 88 -2.53 12.66 -5.17
N ASP A 89 -2.15 12.56 -6.44
CA ASP A 89 -2.37 13.62 -7.43
C ASP A 89 -3.88 13.87 -7.66
N ALA A 90 -4.67 12.79 -7.71
CA ALA A 90 -6.13 12.89 -7.80
C ALA A 90 -6.74 13.55 -6.55
N LEU A 91 -6.26 13.19 -5.36
CA LEU A 91 -6.69 13.81 -4.10
C LEU A 91 -6.31 15.28 -4.02
N GLN A 92 -5.12 15.65 -4.49
CA GLN A 92 -4.67 17.04 -4.56
C GLN A 92 -5.60 17.85 -5.49
N THR A 93 -5.96 17.29 -6.65
CA THR A 93 -6.92 17.93 -7.56
C THR A 93 -8.27 18.18 -6.88
N ALA A 94 -8.77 17.22 -6.10
CA ALA A 94 -10.01 17.38 -5.32
C ALA A 94 -9.89 18.43 -4.21
N ALA A 95 -8.71 18.54 -3.57
CA ALA A 95 -8.47 19.57 -2.56
C ALA A 95 -8.45 20.98 -3.17
N ASP A 96 -7.83 21.12 -4.34
CA ASP A 96 -7.68 22.40 -5.04
C ASP A 96 -8.99 22.86 -5.70
N SER A 97 -9.87 21.94 -6.10
CA SER A 97 -11.16 22.27 -6.74
C SER A 97 -12.15 22.93 -5.78
N ARG A 98 -12.05 22.65 -4.47
CA ARG A 98 -12.98 23.10 -3.43
C ARG A 98 -14.44 22.69 -3.69
N GLU A 99 -14.64 21.63 -4.47
CA GLU A 99 -15.96 21.05 -4.71
C GLU A 99 -16.53 20.41 -3.44
N ASP A 100 -17.85 20.19 -3.41
CA ASP A 100 -18.51 19.43 -2.36
C ASP A 100 -18.24 17.92 -2.47
N GLU A 101 -18.79 17.14 -1.53
CA GLU A 101 -18.59 15.67 -1.47
C GLU A 101 -19.02 14.93 -2.75
N ARG A 102 -19.89 15.51 -3.59
CA ARG A 102 -20.38 14.93 -4.84
C ARG A 102 -19.74 15.56 -6.08
N GLY A 103 -18.74 16.43 -5.88
CA GLY A 103 -17.94 17.04 -6.93
C GLY A 103 -17.23 16.02 -7.82
N PRO A 104 -17.14 16.25 -9.14
CA PRO A 104 -16.46 15.33 -10.07
C PRO A 104 -15.01 15.00 -9.65
N SER A 105 -14.26 15.98 -9.14
CA SER A 105 -12.88 15.80 -8.71
C SER A 105 -12.79 14.97 -7.43
N VAL A 106 -13.73 15.16 -6.51
CA VAL A 106 -13.84 14.42 -5.25
C VAL A 106 -14.20 12.96 -5.51
N VAL A 107 -15.21 12.73 -6.34
CA VAL A 107 -15.63 11.38 -6.78
C VAL A 107 -14.48 10.65 -7.47
N LYS A 108 -13.75 11.35 -8.36
CA LYS A 108 -12.57 10.77 -9.03
C LYS A 108 -11.50 10.36 -8.02
N ALA A 109 -11.16 11.23 -7.07
CA ALA A 109 -10.16 10.91 -6.05
C ALA A 109 -10.55 9.69 -5.21
N GLU A 110 -11.83 9.59 -4.86
CA GLU A 110 -12.35 8.44 -4.12
C GLU A 110 -12.22 7.13 -4.93
N LEU A 111 -12.63 7.13 -6.19
CA LEU A 111 -12.51 5.97 -7.07
C LEU A 111 -11.04 5.54 -7.27
N GLU A 112 -10.13 6.49 -7.50
CA GLU A 112 -8.69 6.20 -7.65
C GLU A 112 -8.11 5.54 -6.40
N VAL A 113 -8.49 6.03 -5.21
CA VAL A 113 -8.05 5.44 -3.94
C VAL A 113 -8.63 4.03 -3.74
N TRP A 114 -9.87 3.77 -4.14
CA TRP A 114 -10.46 2.43 -4.06
C TRP A 114 -9.82 1.44 -5.03
N GLN A 115 -9.50 1.87 -6.25
CA GLN A 115 -8.73 1.06 -7.21
C GLN A 115 -7.33 0.77 -6.68
N ALA A 116 -6.65 1.78 -6.13
CA ALA A 116 -5.34 1.63 -5.51
C ALA A 116 -5.36 0.61 -4.37
N GLN A 117 -6.39 0.66 -3.51
CA GLN A 117 -6.57 -0.28 -2.41
C GLN A 117 -6.65 -1.73 -2.88
N GLU A 118 -7.41 -1.99 -3.95
CA GLU A 118 -7.61 -3.36 -4.45
C GLU A 118 -6.30 -3.99 -4.94
N ILE A 119 -5.38 -3.19 -5.48
CA ILE A 119 -4.12 -3.68 -6.03
C ILE A 119 -3.00 -3.72 -4.99
N ILE A 120 -2.83 -2.67 -4.18
CA ILE A 120 -1.68 -2.53 -3.27
C ILE A 120 -1.65 -3.64 -2.22
N PHE A 121 -2.79 -3.98 -1.62
CA PHE A 121 -2.84 -4.99 -0.56
C PHE A 121 -2.41 -6.38 -1.02
N PRO A 122 -3.03 -7.01 -2.04
CA PRO A 122 -2.62 -8.34 -2.49
C PRO A 122 -1.17 -8.34 -3.00
N LEU A 123 -0.76 -7.28 -3.71
CA LEU A 123 0.60 -7.15 -4.24
C LEU A 123 1.65 -7.18 -3.11
N THR A 124 1.45 -6.35 -2.08
CA THR A 124 2.41 -6.22 -0.98
C THR A 124 2.34 -7.38 0.02
N LEU A 125 1.17 -7.98 0.23
CA LEU A 125 1.03 -9.21 1.02
C LEU A 125 1.73 -10.40 0.36
N ASN A 126 1.60 -10.55 -0.96
CA ASN A 126 2.30 -11.59 -1.70
C ASN A 126 3.83 -11.40 -1.61
N ALA A 127 4.31 -10.20 -1.95
CA ALA A 127 5.73 -9.87 -1.87
C ALA A 127 6.32 -10.11 -0.46
N THR A 128 5.58 -9.73 0.60
CA THR A 128 6.04 -9.93 1.98
C THR A 128 5.93 -11.37 2.49
N SER A 129 5.16 -12.21 1.81
CA SER A 129 5.18 -13.66 2.04
C SER A 129 6.37 -14.30 1.31
N GLN A 130 6.58 -13.97 0.04
CA GLN A 130 7.63 -14.56 -0.81
C GLN A 130 9.04 -14.17 -0.38
N LEU A 131 9.23 -13.04 0.31
CA LEU A 131 10.58 -12.64 0.77
C LEU A 131 11.27 -13.71 1.63
N PHE A 132 10.52 -14.59 2.30
CA PHE A 132 11.07 -15.65 3.15
C PHE A 132 11.88 -16.69 2.35
N ASP A 133 11.55 -16.85 1.07
CA ASP A 133 12.22 -17.79 0.18
C ASP A 133 13.66 -17.34 -0.17
N THR A 134 14.04 -16.10 0.15
CA THR A 134 15.40 -15.58 -0.07
C THR A 134 16.43 -16.04 0.98
N LEU A 135 16.02 -16.22 2.24
CA LEU A 135 16.92 -16.56 3.35
C LEU A 135 16.64 -17.94 3.96
N GLY A 136 15.56 -18.59 3.51
CA GLY A 136 15.06 -19.87 4.02
C GLY A 136 14.74 -19.77 5.52
N GLY A 137 15.02 -20.83 6.30
CA GLY A 137 14.74 -20.84 7.74
C GLY A 137 15.43 -19.74 8.56
N THR A 138 16.44 -19.03 8.03
CA THR A 138 17.01 -17.86 8.72
C THR A 138 16.03 -16.68 8.72
N ALA A 139 15.16 -16.57 7.71
CA ALA A 139 14.14 -15.54 7.63
C ALA A 139 13.13 -15.60 8.80
N THR A 140 12.91 -16.80 9.36
CA THR A 140 11.90 -17.05 10.39
C THR A 140 12.40 -16.81 11.82
N LEU A 141 13.68 -16.45 11.98
CA LEU A 141 14.24 -16.15 13.29
C LEU A 141 13.61 -14.89 13.87
N ARG A 142 13.29 -14.91 15.17
CA ARG A 142 12.79 -13.73 15.91
C ARG A 142 13.71 -12.53 15.77
N ALA A 143 15.02 -12.75 15.73
CA ALA A 143 16.01 -11.68 15.56
C ALA A 143 15.95 -11.01 14.18
N ALA A 144 15.48 -11.72 13.14
CA ALA A 144 15.26 -11.15 11.81
C ALA A 144 13.93 -10.39 11.73
N ALA A 145 12.90 -10.90 12.44
CA ALA A 145 11.58 -10.27 12.57
C ALA A 145 10.91 -9.88 11.24
N LEU A 146 11.22 -10.55 10.13
CA LEU A 146 10.77 -10.16 8.79
C LEU A 146 9.25 -10.33 8.61
N ASP A 147 8.62 -11.16 9.44
CA ASP A 147 7.17 -11.39 9.48
C ASP A 147 6.39 -10.13 9.87
N ARG A 148 7.05 -9.17 10.54
CA ARG A 148 6.43 -7.89 10.92
C ARG A 148 5.91 -7.11 9.71
N TYR A 149 6.57 -7.22 8.55
CA TYR A 149 6.16 -6.54 7.34
C TYR A 149 4.79 -7.04 6.87
N TRP A 150 4.65 -8.36 6.74
CA TRP A 150 3.39 -8.98 6.38
C TRP A 150 2.29 -8.72 7.41
N ARG A 151 2.60 -8.90 8.72
CA ARG A 151 1.63 -8.68 9.80
C ARG A 151 1.11 -7.25 9.82
N ASN A 152 1.99 -6.26 9.72
CA ASN A 152 1.59 -4.85 9.74
C ASN A 152 0.72 -4.51 8.53
N ILE A 153 1.08 -4.96 7.33
CA ILE A 153 0.26 -4.76 6.12
C ILE A 153 -1.11 -5.43 6.28
N ARG A 154 -1.14 -6.67 6.78
CA ARG A 154 -2.38 -7.41 7.00
C ARG A 154 -3.28 -6.71 8.01
N THR A 155 -2.72 -6.21 9.10
CA THR A 155 -3.45 -5.45 10.11
C THR A 155 -4.07 -4.19 9.53
N ILE A 156 -3.31 -3.39 8.78
CA ILE A 156 -3.81 -2.17 8.13
C ILE A 156 -4.92 -2.52 7.12
N GLY A 157 -4.74 -3.60 6.34
CA GLY A 157 -5.71 -4.04 5.34
C GLY A 157 -7.05 -4.54 5.88
N CYS A 158 -7.16 -4.75 7.19
CA CYS A 158 -8.42 -5.12 7.82
C CYS A 158 -9.32 -3.92 8.17
N HIS A 159 -8.83 -2.67 8.11
CA HIS A 159 -9.61 -1.50 8.51
C HIS A 159 -10.83 -1.29 7.62
N ASN A 160 -10.67 -1.40 6.30
CA ASN A 160 -11.72 -1.16 5.31
C ASN A 160 -11.88 -2.39 4.42
N PRO A 161 -12.95 -3.19 4.57
CA PRO A 161 -13.09 -4.43 3.82
C PRO A 161 -13.20 -4.16 2.32
N ARG A 162 -12.22 -4.66 1.55
CA ARG A 162 -12.09 -4.36 0.11
C ARG A 162 -13.31 -4.78 -0.71
N VAL A 163 -13.98 -5.87 -0.31
CA VAL A 163 -15.14 -6.44 -1.01
C VAL A 163 -16.27 -5.43 -1.22
N TYR A 164 -16.44 -4.48 -0.31
CA TYR A 164 -17.47 -3.44 -0.45
C TYR A 164 -17.05 -2.29 -1.36
N ARG A 165 -15.74 -2.07 -1.54
CA ARG A 165 -15.20 -0.94 -2.32
C ARG A 165 -15.04 -1.27 -3.80
N THR A 166 -14.68 -2.50 -4.15
CA THR A 166 -14.61 -2.93 -5.56
C THR A 166 -15.98 -2.89 -6.24
N ARG A 167 -17.06 -3.20 -5.51
CA ARG A 167 -18.43 -3.01 -6.01
C ARG A 167 -18.70 -1.56 -6.41
N VAL A 168 -18.30 -0.58 -5.59
CA VAL A 168 -18.53 0.84 -5.85
C VAL A 168 -17.84 1.28 -7.14
N VAL A 169 -16.58 0.88 -7.35
CA VAL A 169 -15.86 1.17 -8.60
C VAL A 169 -16.59 0.58 -9.80
N GLY A 170 -17.03 -0.68 -9.72
CA GLY A 170 -17.79 -1.32 -10.80
C GLY A 170 -19.13 -0.65 -11.09
N ASP A 171 -19.88 -0.28 -10.05
CA ASP A 171 -21.19 0.37 -10.17
C ASP A 171 -21.07 1.75 -10.85
N PHE A 172 -20.05 2.53 -10.48
CA PHE A 172 -19.75 3.80 -11.14
C PHE A 172 -19.41 3.60 -12.63
N LEU A 173 -18.55 2.62 -12.95
CA LEU A 173 -18.14 2.38 -14.34
C LEU A 173 -19.28 1.87 -15.24
N VAL A 174 -20.22 1.10 -14.69
CA VAL A 174 -21.32 0.49 -15.45
C VAL A 174 -22.54 1.39 -15.49
N ASN A 175 -22.93 1.95 -14.35
CA ASN A 175 -24.20 2.66 -14.18
C ASN A 175 -24.04 4.18 -13.99
N GLY A 176 -22.81 4.67 -13.81
CA GLY A 176 -22.57 6.08 -13.45
C GLY A 176 -22.99 6.43 -12.02
N GLU A 177 -23.28 5.43 -11.19
CA GLU A 177 -23.72 5.65 -9.80
C GLU A 177 -22.55 6.18 -8.96
N LEU A 178 -22.79 7.29 -8.27
CA LEU A 178 -21.77 7.92 -7.44
C LEU A 178 -21.41 7.04 -6.23
N PRO A 179 -20.17 7.13 -5.71
CA PRO A 179 -19.83 6.51 -4.44
C PRO A 179 -20.83 6.88 -3.33
N PRO A 180 -21.18 5.94 -2.44
CA PRO A 180 -22.11 6.23 -1.35
C PRO A 180 -21.57 7.34 -0.46
N GLU A 181 -22.47 8.09 0.18
CA GLU A 181 -22.08 9.18 1.08
C GLU A 181 -21.12 8.71 2.18
N GLN A 182 -20.28 9.64 2.63
CA GLN A 182 -19.17 9.33 3.51
C GLN A 182 -19.66 8.67 4.81
N TRP A 183 -19.13 7.49 5.09
CA TRP A 183 -19.42 6.76 6.32
C TRP A 183 -18.87 7.54 7.52
N ARG A 184 -19.76 8.18 8.28
CA ARG A 184 -19.42 8.88 9.51
C ARG A 184 -19.53 7.90 10.68
N VAL A 185 -18.47 7.79 11.47
CA VAL A 185 -18.46 6.95 12.68
C VAL A 185 -19.56 7.45 13.62
N GLY A 186 -20.46 6.56 14.03
CA GLY A 186 -21.47 6.83 15.07
C GLY A 186 -22.89 7.15 14.61
N ALA A 187 -23.20 7.09 13.30
CA ALA A 187 -24.58 7.15 12.82
C ALA A 187 -25.04 5.73 12.42
N VAL A 188 -25.94 5.16 13.21
CA VAL A 188 -26.80 4.02 12.83
C VAL A 188 -28.19 4.57 12.59
#